data_AF-A0A246Q9Q3-F1
#
_entry.id   AF-A0A246Q9Q3-F1
#
_cell.length_a   1.000
_cell.length_b   1.000
_cell.length_c   1.000
_cell.angle_alpha   90.00
_cell.angle_beta   90.00
_cell.angle_gamma   90.00
#
_symmetry.space_group_name_H-M   'P 1'
#
loop_
_entity.id
_entity.type
_entity.pdbx_description
1 polymer ?
#
loop_
_entity_poly.entity_id
_entity_poly.type
_entity_poly.pdbx_seq_one_letter_code
_entity_poly.pdbx_strand_id
1 'polypeptide(L)'
;MNVNRRKFVGAAGGVALISVAPVRQALAAPEYRYKYANNLPPTHPMNVRANEAAKAIAKETDGRFELAIFPSSQLGSDTDTLSQLRSGAVEFFTLSGLILST
;
A
#
# COMPACT_ATOMS: atom_id res chain seq x y z
N MET A 1 15.66 53.83 -32.94
CA MET A 1 15.84 52.42 -32.52
C MET A 1 14.93 51.52 -33.35
N ASN A 2 15.46 50.81 -34.36
CA ASN A 2 14.69 49.86 -35.15
C ASN A 2 14.83 48.45 -34.57
N VAL A 3 13.81 47.97 -33.87
CA VAL A 3 13.76 46.59 -33.36
C VAL A 3 13.29 45.67 -34.49
N ASN A 4 14.17 44.77 -34.93
CA ASN A 4 13.94 43.85 -36.04
C ASN A 4 13.29 42.55 -35.51
N ARG A 5 12.16 42.17 -36.11
CA ARG A 5 11.31 41.01 -35.74
C ARG A 5 12.06 39.67 -35.69
N ARG A 6 13.21 39.56 -36.38
CA ARG A 6 14.08 38.37 -36.38
C ARG A 6 14.84 38.14 -35.07
N LYS A 7 15.07 39.15 -34.25
CA LYS A 7 15.77 38.98 -32.95
C LYS A 7 14.86 38.45 -31.84
N PHE A 8 13.54 38.50 -32.01
CA PHE A 8 12.59 38.00 -31.00
C PHE A 8 12.38 36.48 -31.11
N VAL A 9 12.49 35.91 -32.31
CA VAL A 9 12.28 34.46 -32.53
C VAL A 9 13.50 33.61 -32.12
N GLY A 10 14.70 34.19 -32.07
CA GLY A 10 15.92 33.49 -31.63
C GLY A 10 16.01 33.23 -30.12
N ALA A 11 15.18 33.89 -29.30
CA ALA A 11 15.18 33.72 -27.84
C ALA A 11 14.24 32.60 -27.35
N ALA A 12 13.49 31.95 -28.26
CA ALA A 12 12.60 30.83 -27.92
C ALA A 12 13.27 29.44 -28.08
N GLY A 13 14.55 29.39 -28.48
CA GLY A 13 15.21 28.17 -28.95
C GLY A 13 16.12 27.43 -27.97
N GLY A 14 16.21 27.82 -26.71
CA GLY A 14 17.18 27.18 -25.81
C GLY A 14 16.94 27.46 -24.34
N VAL A 15 16.21 26.56 -23.68
CA VAL A 15 16.60 25.79 -22.48
C VAL A 15 15.37 24.95 -22.12
N ALA A 16 15.31 23.74 -22.67
CA ALA A 16 14.53 22.67 -22.07
C ALA A 16 15.46 21.46 -21.95
N LEU A 17 16.47 21.60 -21.09
CA LEU A 17 17.04 20.44 -20.41
C LEU A 17 15.94 19.89 -19.51
N ILE A 18 15.00 19.12 -20.08
CA ILE A 18 14.17 18.23 -19.29
C ILE A 18 15.11 17.12 -18.85
N SER A 19 15.79 17.42 -17.75
CA SER A 19 16.40 16.46 -16.84
C SER A 19 15.50 15.24 -16.76
N VAL A 20 16.07 14.09 -17.10
CA VAL A 20 15.73 12.73 -16.66
C VAL A 20 14.66 12.73 -15.56
N ALA A 21 13.38 12.68 -15.94
CA ALA A 21 12.36 12.21 -15.03
C ALA A 21 12.40 10.69 -15.16
N PRO A 22 12.68 9.93 -14.07
CA PRO A 22 12.63 8.49 -14.16
C PRO A 22 11.23 8.14 -14.64
N VAL A 23 11.17 7.24 -15.62
CA VAL A 23 9.98 6.49 -15.98
C VAL A 23 9.28 6.19 -14.65
N ARG A 24 8.14 6.82 -14.41
CA ARG A 24 7.23 6.40 -13.36
C ARG A 24 6.95 4.95 -13.74
N GLN A 25 7.67 4.02 -13.12
CA GLN A 25 7.29 2.63 -13.16
C GLN A 25 5.83 2.68 -12.72
N ALA A 26 4.93 2.34 -13.64
CA ALA A 26 3.55 2.12 -13.27
C ALA A 26 3.64 1.19 -12.08
N LEU A 27 3.24 1.67 -10.89
CA LEU A 27 3.20 0.84 -9.71
C LEU A 27 2.21 -0.25 -10.06
N ALA A 28 2.72 -1.38 -10.54
CA ALA A 28 1.93 -2.53 -10.86
C ALA A 28 1.14 -2.87 -9.60
N ALA A 29 -0.16 -3.12 -9.74
CA ALA A 29 -0.94 -3.60 -8.61
C ALA A 29 -0.24 -4.86 -8.08
N PRO A 30 -0.13 -5.01 -6.74
CA PRO A 30 0.49 -6.19 -6.17
C PRO A 30 -0.23 -7.44 -6.68
N GLU A 31 0.55 -8.45 -7.04
CA GLU A 31 0.05 -9.73 -7.54
C GLU A 31 -0.82 -10.43 -6.48
N TYR A 32 -0.45 -10.27 -5.21
CA TYR A 32 -1.17 -10.80 -4.05
C TYR A 32 -1.49 -9.68 -3.08
N ARG A 33 -2.77 -9.52 -2.76
CA ARG A 33 -3.24 -8.55 -1.76
C ARG A 33 -4.05 -9.26 -0.70
N TYR A 34 -3.43 -9.52 0.44
CA TYR A 34 -4.03 -10.30 1.52
C TYR A 34 -4.43 -9.37 2.66
N LYS A 35 -5.57 -9.66 3.28
CA LYS A 35 -6.12 -8.91 4.40
C LYS A 35 -5.76 -9.62 5.70
N TYR A 36 -5.21 -8.85 6.63
CA TYR A 36 -4.94 -9.27 7.99
C TYR A 36 -5.84 -8.52 8.97
N ALA A 37 -6.78 -9.23 9.58
CA ALA A 37 -7.70 -8.67 10.55
C ALA A 37 -7.24 -8.91 12.00
N ASN A 38 -7.52 -7.95 12.87
CA ASN A 38 -7.42 -8.12 14.32
C ASN A 38 -8.38 -7.17 15.06
N ASN A 39 -8.67 -7.49 16.32
CA ASN A 39 -9.56 -6.74 17.19
C ASN A 39 -8.83 -5.75 18.13
N LEU A 40 -7.51 -5.59 17.97
CA LEU A 40 -6.71 -4.78 18.87
C LEU A 40 -6.56 -3.33 18.37
N PRO A 41 -6.30 -2.37 19.27
CA PRO A 41 -5.97 -0.99 18.88
C PRO A 41 -4.74 -0.94 17.96
N PRO A 42 -4.64 0.03 17.03
CA PRO A 42 -3.49 0.18 16.15
C PRO A 42 -2.17 0.46 16.90
N THR A 43 -2.25 1.00 18.12
CA THR A 43 -1.09 1.23 19.01
C THR A 43 -0.61 -0.02 19.73
N HIS A 44 -1.37 -1.10 19.71
CA HIS A 44 -0.97 -2.35 20.35
C HIS A 44 0.29 -2.93 19.69
N PRO A 45 1.26 -3.49 20.44
CA PRO A 45 2.50 -4.03 19.88
C PRO A 45 2.32 -5.01 18.73
N MET A 46 1.25 -5.81 18.76
CA MET A 46 0.87 -6.71 17.66
C MET A 46 0.72 -5.94 16.33
N ASN A 47 0.00 -4.82 16.33
CA ASN A 47 -0.22 -4.01 15.12
C ASN A 47 1.07 -3.32 14.68
N VAL A 48 1.90 -2.86 15.62
CA VAL A 48 3.21 -2.27 15.30
C VAL A 48 4.08 -3.28 14.55
N ARG A 49 4.21 -4.51 15.09
CA ARG A 49 4.98 -5.59 14.46
C ARG A 49 4.36 -6.09 13.16
N ALA A 50 3.03 -6.15 13.08
CA ALA A 50 2.35 -6.49 11.84
C ALA A 50 2.65 -5.47 10.73
N ASN A 51 2.68 -4.17 11.04
CA ASN A 51 3.06 -3.13 10.09
C ASN A 51 4.53 -3.23 9.64
N GLU A 52 5.44 -3.58 10.55
CA GLU A 52 6.84 -3.87 10.20
C GLU A 52 6.94 -5.09 9.29
N ALA A 53 6.22 -6.17 9.60
CA ALA A 53 6.15 -7.38 8.79
C ALA A 53 5.58 -7.10 7.40
N ALA A 54 4.48 -6.33 7.29
CA ALA A 54 3.89 -5.94 6.01
C ALA A 54 4.90 -5.21 5.11
N LYS A 55 5.69 -4.30 5.70
CA LYS A 55 6.76 -3.58 4.98
C LYS A 55 7.91 -4.49 4.57
N ALA A 56 8.33 -5.40 5.45
CA ALA A 56 9.38 -6.37 5.15
C ALA A 56 8.96 -7.31 4.02
N ILE A 57 7.75 -7.87 4.10
CA ILE A 57 7.18 -8.75 3.07
C ILE A 57 7.07 -8.02 1.73
N ALA A 58 6.55 -6.79 1.71
CA ALA A 58 6.48 -6.01 0.48
C ALA A 58 7.87 -5.76 -0.13
N LYS A 59 8.89 -5.54 0.72
CA LYS A 59 10.28 -5.36 0.26
C LYS A 59 10.90 -6.66 -0.26
N GLU A 60 10.73 -7.76 0.45
CA GLU A 60 11.31 -9.08 0.09
C GLU A 60 10.63 -9.71 -1.14
N THR A 61 9.40 -9.30 -1.45
CA THR A 61 8.65 -9.78 -2.61
C THR A 61 8.71 -8.81 -3.80
N ASP A 62 9.59 -7.81 -3.76
CA ASP A 62 9.69 -6.76 -4.79
C ASP A 62 8.34 -6.08 -5.09
N GLY A 63 7.52 -5.87 -4.06
CA GLY A 63 6.20 -5.25 -4.16
C GLY A 63 5.10 -6.15 -4.71
N ARG A 64 5.38 -7.43 -4.98
CA ARG A 64 4.37 -8.38 -5.48
C ARG A 64 3.35 -8.78 -4.42
N PHE A 65 3.69 -8.68 -3.13
CA PHE A 65 2.80 -9.02 -2.03
C PHE A 65 2.49 -7.80 -1.15
N GLU A 66 1.20 -7.47 -1.00
CA GLU A 66 0.70 -6.46 -0.08
C GLU A 66 -0.09 -7.13 1.06
N LEU A 67 0.36 -6.92 2.29
CA LEU A 67 -0.39 -7.30 3.50
C LEU A 67 -1.15 -6.08 4.03
N ALA A 68 -2.46 -6.04 3.80
CA ALA A 68 -3.34 -4.96 4.25
C ALA A 68 -3.86 -5.26 5.67
N ILE A 69 -3.52 -4.40 6.64
CA ILE A 69 -3.82 -4.61 8.06
C ILE A 69 -5.09 -3.84 8.44
N PHE A 70 -6.05 -4.55 9.03
CA PHE A 70 -7.33 -4.03 9.49
C PHE A 70 -7.44 -4.22 11.02
N PRO A 71 -6.96 -3.24 11.82
CA PRO A 71 -7.02 -3.30 13.27
C PRO A 71 -8.42 -2.95 13.79
N SER A 72 -8.62 -3.11 15.10
CA SER A 72 -9.80 -2.60 15.82
C SER A 72 -11.14 -3.06 15.22
N SER A 73 -11.21 -4.31 14.76
CA SER A 73 -12.45 -4.93 14.26
C SER A 73 -13.07 -4.16 13.09
N GLN A 74 -12.25 -3.51 12.26
CA GLN A 74 -12.70 -2.74 11.09
C GLN A 74 -13.47 -3.57 10.05
N LEU A 75 -13.25 -4.88 10.01
CA LEU A 75 -13.92 -5.79 9.07
C LEU A 75 -15.15 -6.50 9.66
N GLY A 76 -15.52 -6.17 10.91
CA GLY A 76 -16.64 -6.77 11.63
C GLY A 76 -16.25 -7.30 13.00
N SER A 77 -17.21 -7.90 13.69
CA SER A 77 -16.98 -8.57 14.97
C SER A 77 -16.08 -9.81 14.80
N ASP A 78 -15.57 -10.35 15.90
CA ASP A 78 -14.69 -11.54 15.84
C ASP A 78 -15.38 -12.76 15.22
N THR A 79 -16.68 -12.93 15.47
CA THR A 79 -17.49 -14.01 14.87
C THR A 79 -17.67 -13.81 13.37
N ASP A 80 -17.94 -12.57 12.94
CA ASP A 80 -18.10 -12.27 11.51
C ASP A 80 -16.78 -12.44 10.76
N THR A 81 -15.68 -11.98 11.37
CA THR A 81 -14.34 -12.09 10.79
C THR A 81 -13.89 -13.55 10.73
N LEU A 82 -14.29 -14.40 11.69
CA LEU A 82 -14.06 -15.84 11.62
C LEU A 82 -14.85 -16.49 10.48
N SER A 83 -16.11 -16.09 10.26
CA SER A 83 -16.88 -16.53 9.09
C SER A 83 -16.23 -16.07 7.79
N GLN A 84 -15.73 -14.82 7.73
CA GLN A 84 -14.99 -14.28 6.59
C GLN A 84 -13.72 -15.08 6.32
N LEU A 85 -12.94 -15.42 7.35
CA LEU A 85 -11.75 -16.27 7.25
C LEU A 85 -12.09 -17.64 6.65
N ARG A 86 -13.15 -18.29 7.14
CA ARG A 86 -13.61 -19.60 6.61
C ARG A 86 -14.07 -19.52 5.16
N SER A 87 -14.67 -18.40 4.76
CA SER A 87 -15.10 -18.16 3.38
C SER A 87 -13.99 -17.71 2.44
N GLY A 88 -12.81 -17.34 2.96
CA GLY A 88 -11.70 -16.77 2.19
C GLY A 88 -11.83 -15.28 1.86
N ALA A 89 -12.73 -14.54 2.51
CA ALA A 89 -12.87 -13.09 2.32
C ALA A 89 -11.78 -12.26 3.05
N VAL A 90 -11.13 -12.89 4.04
CA VAL A 90 -9.95 -12.45 4.79
C VAL A 90 -8.99 -13.62 4.85
N GLU A 91 -7.70 -13.39 4.59
CA GLU A 91 -6.70 -14.45 4.51
C GLU A 91 -6.00 -14.70 5.85
N PHE A 92 -5.89 -13.68 6.70
CA PHE A 92 -5.28 -13.80 8.02
C PHE A 92 -6.13 -13.16 9.10
N PHE A 93 -6.28 -13.85 10.23
CA PHE A 93 -7.00 -13.34 11.39
C PHE A 93 -6.31 -13.82 12.67
N THR A 94 -5.90 -12.88 13.53
CA THR A 94 -5.45 -13.23 14.88
C THR A 94 -6.64 -13.20 15.82
N LEU A 95 -7.02 -14.39 16.29
CA LEU A 95 -8.14 -14.60 17.20
C LEU A 95 -7.66 -15.32 18.46
N SER A 96 -8.27 -15.02 19.60
CA SER A 96 -8.08 -15.81 20.82
C SER A 96 -8.68 -17.22 20.64
N GLY A 97 -7.91 -18.26 20.95
CA GLY A 97 -8.35 -19.66 20.84
C GLY A 97 -9.59 -19.99 21.67
N LEU A 98 -9.94 -19.17 22.66
CA LEU A 98 -11.17 -19.32 23.44
C LEU A 98 -12.44 -19.17 22.59
N ILE A 99 -12.39 -18.33 21.55
CA ILE A 99 -13.52 -18.09 20.64
C ILE A 99 -13.67 -19.25 19.63
N LEU A 100 -12.61 -20.05 19.47
CA LEU A 100 -12.65 -21.27 18.65
C LEU A 100 -13.27 -22.47 19.39
N SER A 101 -13.40 -22.39 20.72
CA SER A 101 -13.79 -23.50 21.59
C SER A 101 -15.29 -23.57 21.89
N THR A 102 -16.08 -22.58 21.46
CA THR A 102 -17.55 -22.56 21.56
C THR A 102 -18.17 -22.78 20.21
#